data_AF-A0A3R7EHE4-F1
#
_entry.id   AF-A0A3R7EHE4-F1
#
_cell.length_a   1.000
_cell.length_b   1.000
_cell.length_c   1.000
_cell.angle_alpha   90.00
_cell.angle_beta   90.00
_cell.angle_gamma   90.00
#
_symmetry.space_group_name_H-M   'P 1'
#
loop_
_entity.id
_entity.type
_entity.pdbx_description
1 polymer ?
#
loop_
_entity_poly.entity_id
_entity_poly.type
_entity_poly.pdbx_seq_one_letter_code
_entity_poly.pdbx_strand_id
1 'polypeptide(L)'
;MYEIWLVLNIVYEIALGIWPVLLLALLVWIALLVAARGRLGLRALRPALLLGAIVAAVLVAAVPPLTQSSLSNMDYWVDWANLLAIALGLGVLAALFVWPLAALACPRCRSAA
;
A
#
# COMPACT_ATOMS: atom_id res chain seq x y z
N MET A 1 16.91 -17.94 -13.83
CA MET A 1 16.27 -16.98 -14.76
C MET A 1 14.78 -17.23 -14.94
N TYR A 2 14.29 -18.49 -14.99
CA TYR A 2 12.86 -18.81 -15.12
C TYR A 2 11.99 -18.28 -13.96
N GLU A 3 12.49 -18.36 -12.71
CA GLU A 3 11.75 -17.96 -11.51
C GLU A 3 11.32 -16.48 -11.47
N ILE A 4 12.19 -15.55 -11.89
CA ILE A 4 11.86 -14.11 -11.88
C ILE A 4 10.81 -13.80 -12.97
N TRP A 5 10.94 -14.42 -14.14
CA TRP A 5 9.95 -14.29 -15.21
C TRP A 5 8.59 -14.83 -14.78
N LEU A 6 8.56 -15.95 -14.05
CA LEU A 6 7.33 -16.52 -13.52
C LEU A 6 6.68 -15.59 -12.47
N VAL A 7 7.45 -15.05 -11.53
CA VAL A 7 6.94 -14.08 -10.55
C VAL A 7 6.37 -12.83 -11.25
N LEU A 8 7.09 -12.25 -12.21
CA LEU A 8 6.62 -11.09 -12.96
C LEU A 8 5.36 -11.40 -13.77
N ASN A 9 5.29 -12.59 -14.37
CA ASN A 9 4.11 -13.01 -15.12
C ASN A 9 2.88 -13.19 -14.22
N ILE A 10 3.03 -13.77 -13.03
CA ILE A 10 1.94 -13.87 -12.04
C ILE A 10 1.44 -12.47 -11.67
N VAL A 11 2.36 -11.55 -11.35
CA VAL A 11 1.99 -10.16 -11.01
C VAL A 11 1.27 -9.50 -12.18
N TYR A 12 1.75 -9.69 -13.40
CA TYR A 12 1.13 -9.15 -14.61
C TYR A 12 -0.27 -9.72 -14.85
N GLU A 13 -0.45 -11.04 -14.75
CA GLU A 13 -1.75 -11.70 -14.93
C GLU A 13 -2.75 -11.27 -13.88
N ILE A 14 -2.33 -11.16 -12.60
CA ILE A 14 -3.17 -10.62 -11.53
C ILE A 14 -3.55 -9.17 -11.86
N ALA A 15 -2.57 -8.33 -12.20
CA ALA A 15 -2.81 -6.92 -12.50
C ALA A 15 -3.74 -6.75 -13.70
N LEU A 16 -3.60 -7.58 -14.73
CA LEU A 16 -4.51 -7.63 -15.86
C LEU A 16 -5.90 -8.11 -15.43
N GLY A 17 -6.01 -9.08 -14.52
CA GLY A 17 -7.29 -9.52 -13.97
C GLY A 17 -8.06 -8.42 -13.22
N ILE A 18 -7.34 -7.52 -12.53
CA ILE A 18 -7.92 -6.43 -11.74
C ILE A 18 -7.69 -5.03 -12.33
N TRP A 19 -7.31 -4.93 -13.61
CA TRP A 19 -6.91 -3.66 -14.24
C TRP A 19 -7.95 -2.53 -14.12
N PRO A 20 -9.28 -2.78 -14.19
CA PRO A 20 -10.26 -1.70 -14.05
C PRO A 20 -10.26 -1.12 -12.62
N VAL A 21 -10.03 -1.98 -11.62
CA VAL A 21 -9.94 -1.58 -10.22
C VAL A 21 -8.66 -0.78 -9.98
N LEU A 22 -7.54 -1.21 -10.56
CA LEU A 22 -6.27 -0.48 -10.49
C LEU A 22 -6.38 0.90 -11.15
N LEU A 23 -7.05 0.99 -12.30
CA LEU A 23 -7.30 2.25 -12.98
C LEU A 23 -8.18 3.17 -12.12
N LEU A 24 -9.28 2.66 -11.57
CA LEU A 24 -10.15 3.44 -10.68
C LEU A 24 -9.38 3.94 -9.45
N ALA A 25 -8.60 3.07 -8.81
CA ALA A 25 -7.77 3.44 -7.67
C ALA A 25 -6.77 4.55 -8.03
N LEU A 26 -6.11 4.44 -9.18
CA LEU A 26 -5.19 5.46 -9.69
C LEU A 26 -5.89 6.81 -9.92
N LEU A 27 -7.08 6.80 -10.54
CA LEU A 27 -7.85 8.02 -10.79
C LEU A 27 -8.32 8.68 -9.48
N VAL A 28 -8.81 7.89 -8.53
CA VAL A 28 -9.19 8.38 -7.19
C VAL A 28 -7.97 8.98 -6.47
N TRP A 29 -6.83 8.31 -6.53
CA TRP A 29 -5.60 8.80 -5.91
C TRP A 29 -5.15 10.15 -6.51
N ILE A 30 -5.15 10.27 -7.85
CA ILE A 30 -4.83 11.52 -8.55
C ILE A 30 -5.82 12.62 -8.14
N ALA A 31 -7.12 12.34 -8.11
CA ALA A 31 -8.14 13.31 -7.70
C ALA A 31 -7.90 13.81 -6.27
N LEU A 32 -7.53 12.91 -5.35
CA LEU A 32 -7.17 13.25 -3.97
C LEU A 32 -5.92 14.13 -3.90
N LEU A 33 -4.87 13.82 -4.67
CA LEU A 33 -3.66 14.65 -4.72
C LEU A 33 -3.96 16.06 -5.27
N VAL A 34 -4.75 16.16 -6.33
CA VAL A 34 -5.17 17.45 -6.91
C VAL A 34 -5.98 18.26 -5.91
N ALA A 35 -6.95 17.63 -5.22
CA ALA A 35 -7.74 18.29 -4.18
C ALA A 35 -6.87 18.77 -3.00
N ALA A 36 -5.84 17.99 -2.64
CA ALA A 36 -4.96 18.26 -1.51
C ALA A 36 -3.73 19.12 -1.86
N ARG A 37 -3.52 19.51 -3.14
CA ARG A 37 -2.24 20.04 -3.66
C ARG A 37 -1.59 21.18 -2.87
N GLY A 38 -2.39 22.07 -2.27
CA GLY A 38 -1.92 23.19 -1.44
C GLY A 38 -1.81 22.89 0.06
N ARG A 39 -2.02 21.62 0.45
CA ARG A 39 -2.04 21.13 1.83
C ARG A 39 -1.14 19.92 2.08
N LEU A 40 -0.53 19.38 1.02
CA LEU A 40 0.42 18.28 1.13
C LEU A 40 1.67 18.75 1.87
N GLY A 41 2.08 18.01 2.90
CA GLY A 41 3.27 18.33 3.67
C GLY A 41 3.58 17.30 4.73
N LEU A 42 4.71 17.50 5.43
CA LEU A 42 5.22 16.55 6.44
C LEU A 42 4.23 16.29 7.58
N ARG A 43 3.41 17.29 7.94
CA ARG A 43 2.38 17.15 8.98
C ARG A 43 1.27 16.17 8.58
N ALA A 44 0.90 16.14 7.30
CA ALA A 44 -0.07 15.18 6.76
C ALA A 44 0.59 13.82 6.45
N LEU A 45 1.90 13.80 6.19
CA LEU A 45 2.64 12.57 5.89
C LEU A 45 2.79 11.67 7.12
N ARG A 46 3.07 12.24 8.31
CA ARG A 46 3.23 11.47 9.56
C ARG A 46 2.06 10.53 9.86
N PRO A 47 0.79 10.99 9.93
CA PRO A 47 -0.34 10.09 10.20
C PRO A 47 -0.52 9.05 9.08
N ALA A 48 -0.20 9.39 7.83
CA ALA A 48 -0.27 8.43 6.72
C ALA A 48 0.76 7.31 6.84
N LEU A 49 2.01 7.65 7.21
CA LEU A 49 3.06 6.66 7.48
C LEU A 49 2.72 5.79 8.69
N LEU A 50 2.19 6.38 9.76
CA LEU A 50 1.75 5.62 10.94
C LEU A 50 0.64 4.64 10.57
N LEU A 51 -0.38 5.09 9.83
CA LEU A 51 -1.47 4.20 9.42
C LEU A 51 -0.97 3.12 8.46
N GLY A 52 -0.10 3.47 7.50
CA GLY A 52 0.52 2.49 6.59
C GLY A 52 1.36 1.44 7.34
N ALA A 53 2.11 1.84 8.36
CA ALA A 53 2.87 0.93 9.22
C ALA A 53 1.95 0.01 10.03
N ILE A 54 0.84 0.53 10.57
CA ILE A 54 -0.17 -0.27 11.25
C ILE A 54 -0.79 -1.30 10.28
N VAL A 55 -1.16 -0.86 9.08
CA VAL A 55 -1.70 -1.76 8.04
C VAL A 55 -0.70 -2.85 7.69
N ALA A 56 0.57 -2.50 7.46
CA ALA A 56 1.62 -3.49 7.19
C ALA A 56 1.77 -4.49 8.35
N ALA A 57 1.81 -4.03 9.59
CA ALA A 57 1.93 -4.89 10.76
C ALA A 57 0.74 -5.86 10.91
N VAL A 58 -0.47 -5.38 10.67
CA VAL A 58 -1.69 -6.22 10.66
C VAL A 58 -1.61 -7.26 9.54
N LEU A 59 -1.13 -6.88 8.36
CA LEU A 59 -1.02 -7.79 7.21
C LEU A 59 0.00 -8.91 7.42
N VAL A 60 1.07 -8.71 8.19
CA VAL A 60 2.00 -9.80 8.56
C VAL A 60 1.25 -10.94 9.26
N ALA A 61 0.25 -10.62 10.09
CA ALA A 61 -0.58 -11.61 10.76
C ALA A 61 -1.78 -12.09 9.91
N ALA A 62 -2.35 -11.21 9.09
CA ALA A 62 -3.58 -11.50 8.34
C ALA A 62 -3.34 -12.24 7.01
N VAL A 63 -2.22 -12.01 6.33
CA VAL A 63 -1.94 -12.62 5.03
C VAL A 63 -1.84 -14.15 5.10
N PRO A 64 -1.10 -14.77 6.05
CA PRO A 64 -1.00 -16.23 6.10
C PRO A 64 -2.34 -16.97 6.16
N PRO A 65 -3.30 -16.65 7.07
CA PRO A 65 -4.57 -17.35 7.10
C PRO A 65 -5.44 -17.07 5.85
N LEU A 66 -5.32 -15.88 5.23
CA LEU A 66 -6.04 -15.56 3.98
C LEU A 66 -5.54 -16.39 2.79
N THR A 67 -4.28 -16.83 2.82
CA THR A 67 -3.68 -17.67 1.78
C THR A 67 -3.64 -19.15 2.15
N GLN A 68 -4.46 -19.58 3.13
CA GLN A 68 -4.51 -20.97 3.62
C GLN A 68 -3.17 -21.47 4.18
N SER A 69 -2.35 -20.57 4.72
CA SER A 69 -1.07 -20.87 5.34
C SER A 69 -1.01 -20.38 6.79
N SER A 70 0.10 -20.61 7.46
CA SER A 70 0.32 -20.20 8.86
C SER A 70 1.75 -19.71 9.07
N LEU A 71 1.98 -18.93 10.12
CA LEU A 71 3.32 -18.45 10.46
C LEU A 71 4.28 -19.59 10.82
N SER A 72 3.77 -20.73 11.29
CA SER A 72 4.59 -21.93 11.55
C SER A 72 5.08 -22.62 10.28
N ASN A 73 4.54 -22.27 9.10
CA ASN A 73 4.99 -22.83 7.83
C ASN A 73 6.18 -22.03 7.22
N MET A 74 6.63 -20.96 7.87
CA MET A 74 7.66 -20.05 7.35
C MET A 74 9.07 -20.56 7.69
N ASP A 75 9.43 -21.73 7.18
CA ASP A 75 10.71 -22.39 7.47
C ASP A 75 11.88 -21.82 6.64
N TYR A 76 11.58 -21.07 5.57
CA TYR A 76 12.58 -20.48 4.69
C TYR A 76 12.52 -18.94 4.66
N TRP A 77 13.69 -18.30 4.57
CA TRP A 77 13.78 -16.83 4.61
C TRP A 77 13.06 -16.14 3.44
N VAL A 78 12.92 -16.82 2.30
CA VAL A 78 12.18 -16.26 1.15
C VAL A 78 10.69 -16.18 1.44
N ASP A 79 10.14 -17.06 2.28
CA ASP A 79 8.73 -16.99 2.68
C ASP A 79 8.48 -15.74 3.52
N TRP A 80 9.41 -15.46 4.44
CA TRP A 80 9.44 -14.20 5.19
C TRP A 80 9.58 -12.98 4.29
N ALA A 81 10.47 -13.03 3.30
CA ALA A 81 10.66 -11.93 2.34
C ALA A 81 9.39 -11.66 1.53
N ASN A 82 8.69 -12.71 1.08
CA ASN A 82 7.44 -12.58 0.33
C ASN A 82 6.31 -12.03 1.20
N LEU A 83 6.15 -12.51 2.43
CA LEU A 83 5.17 -11.99 3.38
C LEU A 83 5.41 -10.51 3.65
N LEU A 84 6.66 -10.11 3.89
CA LEU A 84 7.03 -8.72 4.11
C LEU A 84 6.82 -7.87 2.86
N ALA A 85 7.11 -8.38 1.67
CA ALA A 85 6.88 -7.67 0.41
C ALA A 85 5.38 -7.35 0.21
N ILE A 86 4.50 -8.32 0.47
CA ILE A 86 3.04 -8.11 0.40
C ILE A 86 2.59 -7.11 1.46
N ALA A 87 2.99 -7.31 2.72
CA ALA A 87 2.59 -6.46 3.83
C ALA A 87 3.06 -5.00 3.66
N LEU A 88 4.32 -4.80 3.30
CA LEU A 88 4.88 -3.48 3.06
C LEU A 88 4.30 -2.83 1.80
N GLY A 89 4.12 -3.59 0.71
CA GLY A 89 3.53 -3.07 -0.51
C GLY A 89 2.12 -2.51 -0.28
N LEU A 90 1.27 -3.26 0.40
CA LEU A 90 -0.08 -2.83 0.76
C LEU A 90 -0.10 -1.72 1.83
N GLY A 91 0.82 -1.76 2.80
CA GLY A 91 0.98 -0.68 3.80
C GLY A 91 1.40 0.64 3.17
N VAL A 92 2.32 0.61 2.19
CA VAL A 92 2.72 1.79 1.40
C VAL A 92 1.53 2.30 0.58
N LEU A 93 0.78 1.41 -0.08
CA LEU A 93 -0.44 1.81 -0.79
C LEU A 93 -1.43 2.50 0.15
N ALA A 94 -1.69 1.94 1.33
CA ALA A 94 -2.55 2.59 2.32
C ALA A 94 -2.03 3.99 2.69
N ALA A 95 -0.73 4.14 2.95
CA ALA A 95 -0.13 5.45 3.24
C ALA A 95 -0.31 6.44 2.08
N LEU A 96 -0.16 6.00 0.82
CA LEU A 96 -0.32 6.84 -0.37
C LEU A 96 -1.73 7.42 -0.49
N PHE A 97 -2.77 6.66 -0.14
CA PHE A 97 -4.15 7.14 -0.13
C PHE A 97 -4.48 7.99 1.10
N VAL A 98 -3.94 7.62 2.27
CA VAL A 98 -4.19 8.34 3.52
C VAL A 98 -3.52 9.71 3.52
N TRP A 99 -2.38 9.87 2.85
CA TRP A 99 -1.64 11.13 2.84
C TRP A 99 -2.46 12.34 2.34
N PRO A 100 -3.06 12.32 1.13
CA PRO A 100 -3.92 13.42 0.69
C PRO A 100 -5.20 13.56 1.54
N LEU A 101 -5.76 12.46 2.06
CA LEU A 101 -6.92 12.52 2.97
C LEU A 101 -6.57 13.23 4.28
N ALA A 102 -5.43 12.92 4.89
CA ALA A 102 -4.92 13.57 6.08
C ALA A 102 -4.60 15.06 5.81
N ALA A 103 -4.10 15.39 4.62
CA ALA A 103 -3.87 16.77 4.21
C ALA A 103 -5.18 17.57 4.07
N LEU A 104 -6.23 16.95 3.53
CA LEU A 104 -7.56 17.55 3.43
C LEU A 104 -8.21 17.76 4.81
N ALA A 105 -8.03 16.79 5.71
CA ALA A 105 -8.55 16.82 7.08
C ALA A 105 -7.78 17.74 8.03
N CYS A 106 -6.58 18.20 7.66
CA CYS A 106 -5.73 19.07 8.47
C CYS A 106 -6.01 20.56 8.20
N PRO A 107 -6.68 21.31 9.12
CA PRO A 107 -6.99 22.72 8.90
C PRO A 107 -5.73 23.59 8.87
N ARG A 108 -4.69 23.18 9.63
CA ARG A 108 -3.41 23.88 9.79
C ARG A 108 -2.38 23.56 8.70
N CYS A 109 -2.74 22.73 7.73
CA CYS A 109 -1.86 22.34 6.62
C CYS A 109 -2.06 23.20 5.38
N ARG A 110 -3.04 24.13 5.39
CA ARG A 110 -3.19 25.12 4.31
C ARG A 110 -1.98 26.05 4.35
N SER A 111 -1.09 25.94 3.36
CA SER A 111 -0.04 26.94 3.17
C SER A 111 -0.72 28.30 3.00
N ALA A 112 -0.33 29.28 3.81
CA ALA A 112 -0.63 30.68 3.50
C ALA A 112 0.04 30.96 2.14
N ALA A 113 -0.79 31.23 1.14
CA ALA A 113 -0.31 31.65 -0.18
C ALA A 113 0.41 33.00 -0.06
#